data_AF-A0A1Y0BKQ4-F1
#
_entry.id   AF-A0A1Y0BKQ4-F1
#
_cell.length_a   1.000
_cell.length_b   1.000
_cell.length_c   1.000
_cell.angle_alpha   90.00
_cell.angle_beta   90.00
_cell.angle_gamma   90.00
#
_symmetry.space_group_name_H-M   'P 1'
#
loop_
_entity.id
_entity.type
_entity.pdbx_description
1 polymer ?
#
loop_
_entity_poly.entity_id
_entity_poly.type
_entity_poly.pdbx_seq_one_letter_code
_entity_poly.pdbx_strand_id
1 'polypeptide(L)' 'MDIYCPLCGEPWDMDELHEVEDADFETARRRFRNEGCAVFGSNHNRPADTETAEKSALLFDMLGDDIDGIASLMEDLR' A
#
# COMPACT_ATOMS: atom_id res chain seq x y z
N MET A 1 4.48 5.39 9.48
CA MET A 1 3.10 5.67 9.04
C MET A 1 2.65 4.44 8.28
N ASP A 2 1.39 4.05 8.42
CA ASP A 2 0.91 2.83 7.76
C ASP A 2 0.52 3.13 6.31
N ILE A 3 0.85 2.20 5.42
CA ILE A 3 0.33 2.17 4.05
C ILE A 3 -0.68 1.05 3.93
N TYR A 4 -1.76 1.28 3.20
CA TYR A 4 -2.84 0.31 3.09
C TYR A 4 -2.80 -0.38 1.74
N CYS A 5 -2.93 -1.70 1.74
CA CYS A 5 -2.97 -2.47 0.50
C CYS A 5 -4.16 -2.04 -0.37
N PRO A 6 -3.95 -1.58 -1.61
CA PRO A 6 -5.03 -1.12 -2.50
C PRO A 6 -5.93 -2.26 -3.00
N LEU A 7 -5.59 -3.52 -2.70
CA LEU A 7 -6.35 -4.70 -3.12
C LEU A 7 -7.17 -5.35 -2.01
N CYS A 8 -6.69 -5.27 -0.76
CA CYS A 8 -7.30 -5.99 0.36
C CYS A 8 -7.51 -5.15 1.63
N GLY A 9 -6.97 -3.93 1.67
CA GLY A 9 -7.17 -2.98 2.76
C GLY A 9 -6.34 -3.25 4.02
N GLU A 10 -5.43 -4.24 3.99
CA GLU A 10 -4.54 -4.47 5.13
C GLU A 10 -3.55 -3.32 5.33
N PRO A 11 -3.31 -2.88 6.58
CA PRO A 11 -2.23 -1.98 6.91
C PRO A 11 -0.88 -2.71 6.87
N TRP A 12 0.13 -2.03 6.39
CA TRP A 12 1.52 -2.45 6.35
C TRP A 12 2.41 -1.29 6.78
N ASP A 13 3.50 -1.58 7.48
CA ASP A 13 4.45 -0.53 7.79
C ASP A 13 5.14 -0.10 6.48
N MET A 14 5.21 1.21 6.24
CA MET A 14 5.88 1.74 5.06
C MET A 14 7.35 1.31 5.00
N ASP A 15 7.99 1.14 6.17
CA ASP A 15 9.38 0.71 6.25
C ASP A 15 9.60 -0.70 5.68
N GLU A 16 8.57 -1.56 5.61
CA GLU A 16 8.67 -2.89 5.00
C GLU A 16 8.97 -2.84 3.49
N LEU A 17 8.70 -1.71 2.82
CA LEU A 17 9.10 -1.52 1.43
C LEU A 17 10.63 -1.53 1.25
N HIS A 18 11.39 -1.21 2.29
CA HIS A 18 12.86 -1.33 2.27
C HIS A 18 13.36 -2.77 2.37
N GLU A 19 12.50 -3.70 2.77
CA GLU A 19 12.82 -5.12 2.96
C GLU A 19 12.45 -5.99 1.75
N VAL A 20 11.81 -5.41 0.72
CA VAL A 20 11.43 -6.14 -0.50
C VAL A 20 12.68 -6.61 -1.24
N GLU A 21 12.83 -7.93 -1.38
CA GLU A 21 13.95 -8.54 -2.09
C GLU A 21 14.00 -8.11 -3.56
N ASP A 22 15.21 -7.92 -4.08
CA ASP A 22 15.49 -7.57 -5.48
C ASP A 22 14.80 -6.28 -5.99
N ALA A 23 14.40 -5.38 -5.09
CA ALA A 23 13.84 -4.07 -5.44
C ALA A 23 14.47 -2.96 -4.60
N ASP A 24 14.73 -1.81 -5.23
CA ASP A 24 14.92 -0.57 -4.49
C ASP A 24 13.56 -0.02 -4.04
N PHE A 25 13.57 0.93 -3.10
CA PHE A 25 12.35 1.48 -2.50
C PHE A 25 11.35 2.00 -3.56
N GLU A 26 11.83 2.68 -4.61
CA GLU A 26 10.96 3.19 -5.68
C GLU A 26 10.28 2.06 -6.45
N THR A 27 11.02 0.99 -6.76
CA THR A 27 10.47 -0.21 -7.40
C THR A 27 9.51 -0.94 -6.48
N ALA A 28 9.88 -1.17 -5.22
CA ALA A 28 9.02 -1.82 -4.22
C ALA A 28 7.69 -1.08 -4.08
N ARG A 29 7.73 0.25 -3.99
CA ARG A 29 6.56 1.13 -3.91
C ARG A 29 5.66 1.04 -5.15
N ARG A 30 6.26 1.03 -6.36
CA ARG A 30 5.51 0.83 -7.61
C ARG A 30 4.89 -0.56 -7.71
N ARG A 31 5.58 -1.59 -7.21
CA ARG A 31 5.05 -2.95 -7.13
C ARG A 31 3.92 -3.02 -6.12
N PHE A 32 4.05 -2.42 -4.94
CA PHE A 32 2.98 -2.34 -3.94
C PHE A 32 1.71 -1.69 -4.49
N ARG A 33 1.81 -0.65 -5.32
CA ARG A 33 0.63 -0.06 -5.99
C ARG A 33 -0.16 -1.09 -6.83
N ASN A 34 0.51 -2.02 -7.48
CA ASN A 34 -0.09 -2.96 -8.44
C ASN A 34 -0.39 -4.34 -7.82
N GLU A 35 0.53 -4.84 -7.01
CA GLU A 35 0.54 -6.17 -6.39
C GLU A 35 -0.02 -6.12 -4.95
N GLY A 36 -0.12 -4.92 -4.34
CA GLY A 36 -0.50 -4.75 -2.95
C GLY A 36 0.49 -5.41 -1.99
N CYS A 37 -0.03 -5.94 -0.88
CA CYS A 37 0.78 -6.65 0.12
C CYS A 37 1.43 -7.94 -0.38
N ALA A 38 1.10 -8.42 -1.58
CA ALA A 38 1.79 -9.54 -2.20
C ALA A 38 3.27 -9.23 -2.50
N VAL A 39 3.64 -7.94 -2.58
CA VAL A 39 5.04 -7.51 -2.76
C VAL A 39 5.94 -7.98 -1.61
N PHE A 40 5.38 -8.18 -0.42
CA PHE A 40 6.10 -8.67 0.77
C PHE A 40 6.15 -10.20 0.85
N GLY A 41 5.69 -10.91 -0.19
CA GLY A 41 5.53 -12.36 -0.16
C GLY A 41 4.36 -12.85 0.71
N SER A 42 3.51 -11.93 1.18
CA SER A 42 2.29 -12.25 1.93
C SER A 42 1.12 -12.59 1.00
N ASN A 43 0.08 -13.21 1.55
CA ASN A 43 -1.19 -13.37 0.86
C ASN A 43 -2.18 -12.31 1.34
N HIS A 44 -2.98 -11.75 0.44
CA HIS A 44 -4.09 -10.87 0.80
C HIS A 44 -5.01 -11.51 1.84
N ASN A 45 -5.39 -10.76 2.87
CA ASN A 45 -6.45 -11.20 3.78
C ASN A 45 -7.76 -11.54 3.07
N ARG A 46 -8.52 -12.41 3.73
CA ARG A 46 -9.90 -12.74 3.36
C ARG A 46 -10.75 -12.85 4.63
N PRO A 47 -11.88 -12.14 4.74
CA PRO A 47 -12.41 -11.19 3.75
C PRO A 47 -11.53 -9.93 3.66
N ALA A 48 -11.45 -9.36 2.45
CA ALA A 48 -10.79 -8.08 2.22
C ALA A 48 -11.63 -6.93 2.80
N ASP A 49 -10.97 -5.90 3.31
CA ASP A 49 -11.62 -4.64 3.65
C ASP A 49 -11.72 -3.77 2.39
N THR A 50 -12.86 -3.88 1.70
CA THR A 50 -13.09 -3.20 0.42
C THR A 50 -13.10 -1.68 0.55
N GLU A 51 -13.58 -1.13 1.66
CA GLU A 51 -13.64 0.33 1.83
C GLU A 51 -12.23 0.92 1.92
N THR A 52 -11.38 0.33 2.76
CA THR A 52 -9.99 0.77 2.94
C THR A 52 -9.17 0.52 1.67
N ALA A 53 -9.38 -0.61 0.99
CA ALA A 53 -8.74 -0.92 -0.29
C ALA A 53 -9.10 0.12 -1.36
N GLU A 54 -10.38 0.48 -1.50
CA GLU A 54 -10.85 1.47 -2.48
C GLU A 54 -10.29 2.87 -2.19
N LYS A 55 -10.29 3.31 -0.92
CA LYS A 55 -9.68 4.57 -0.51
C LYS A 55 -8.20 4.61 -0.87
N SER A 56 -7.46 3.56 -0.51
CA SER A 56 -6.03 3.45 -0.82
C SER A 56 -5.77 3.47 -2.34
N ALA A 57 -6.52 2.67 -3.11
CA ALA A 57 -6.40 2.61 -4.56
C ALA A 57 -6.64 3.98 -5.23
N LEU A 58 -7.66 4.71 -4.76
CA LEU A 58 -7.95 6.07 -5.24
C LEU A 58 -6.82 7.05 -4.92
N LEU A 59 -6.26 6.98 -3.71
CA LEU A 59 -5.12 7.83 -3.35
C LEU A 59 -3.87 7.49 -4.17
N PHE A 60 -3.60 6.21 -4.44
CA PHE A 60 -2.53 5.80 -5.37
C PHE A 60 -2.74 6.29 -6.80
N ASP A 61 -3.99 6.45 -7.25
CA ASP A 61 -4.30 7.01 -8.56
C ASP A 61 -4.10 8.54 -8.59
N MET A 62 -4.51 9.23 -7.53
CA MET A 62 -4.41 10.69 -7.42
C MET A 62 -3.00 11.19 -7.14
N LEU A 63 -2.31 10.59 -6.17
CA LEU A 63 -0.99 11.01 -5.69
C LEU A 63 0.15 10.29 -6.39
N GLY A 64 -0.14 9.18 -7.08
CA GLY A 64 0.80 8.49 -7.94
C GLY A 64 1.99 7.91 -7.17
N ASP A 65 3.08 8.68 -7.10
CA ASP A 65 4.32 8.27 -6.45
C ASP A 65 4.54 8.74 -5.01
N ASP A 66 3.73 9.68 -4.54
CA ASP A 66 3.84 10.26 -3.20
C ASP A 66 3.22 9.34 -2.12
N ILE A 67 3.99 8.36 -1.67
CA ILE A 67 3.54 7.38 -0.67
C ILE A 67 3.40 7.97 0.74
N ASP A 68 4.21 8.97 1.07
CA ASP A 68 4.09 9.70 2.34
C ASP A 68 2.78 10.49 2.37
N GLY A 69 2.42 11.15 1.25
CA GLY A 69 1.12 11.80 1.09
C GLY A 69 -0.06 10.82 1.17
N ILE A 70 0.08 9.62 0.58
CA ILE A 70 -0.96 8.57 0.66
C ILE A 70 -1.13 8.11 2.10
N ALA A 71 -0.04 7.81 2.82
CA ALA A 71 -0.11 7.37 4.21
C ALA A 71 -0.76 8.45 5.09
N SER A 72 -0.32 9.70 4.96
CA SER A 72 -0.88 10.83 5.71
C SER A 72 -2.39 11.03 5.43
N LEU A 73 -2.83 10.94 4.17
CA LEU A 73 -4.26 11.09 3.85
C LEU A 73 -5.10 9.90 4.28
N MET A 74 -4.55 8.68 4.26
CA MET A 74 -5.24 7.50 4.78
C MET A 74 -5.48 7.60 6.28
N GLU A 75 -4.52 8.13 7.05
CA GLU A 75 -4.69 8.40 8.48
C GLU A 75 -5.81 9.41 8.77
N ASP A 76 -5.95 10.44 7.92
CA ASP A 76 -7.02 11.44 8.02
C ASP A 76 -8.41 10.91 7.60
N LEU A 77 -8.47 9.94 6.68
CA LEU A 77 -9.71 9.35 6.15
C LEU A 77 -10.27 8.19 7.00
N ARG A 78 -9.63 7.88 8.13
CA ARG A 78 -9.94 6.75 9.02
C ARG A 78 -10.95 7.09 10.10
#